data_AF-A0A7Y5LUU4-F1
#
_entry.id   AF-A0A7Y5LUU4-F1
#
_cell.length_a   1.000
_cell.length_b   1.000
_cell.length_c   1.000
_cell.angle_alpha   90.00
_cell.angle_beta   90.00
_cell.angle_gamma   90.00
#
_symmetry.space_group_name_H-M   'P 1'
#
loop_
_entity.id
_entity.type
_entity.pdbx_description
1 polymer ?
#
loop_
_entity_poly.entity_id
_entity_poly.type
_entity_poly.pdbx_seq_one_letter_code
_entity_poly.pdbx_strand_id
1 'polypeptide(L)'
;MNARRSGGFTIIELALVCAILLLLTAISIPAMYASRQSANEALAASTLRTIHPIQTAFRQGDLDRNGQADFWTLDVGGLHRLLGPDGAPLNLVSAEIAAADACPGTGPGLAPGGEHRALRGYHFRSMLLDRAGRALQVDGPDADTLAREHPDRFGFTAYPAVWDSSRGGAWVFIMMEDGQIWTRNLSGRGPGGAGPAGTTGVAVDGGQLTWPGPAGSTDLKELPSGPWQIVH
;
A
#
# COMPACT_ATOMS: atom_id res chain seq x y z
N MET A 1 -52.87 -21.15 44.85
CA MET A 1 -51.95 -20.05 44.47
C MET A 1 -50.61 -20.68 44.10
N ASN A 2 -50.29 -20.81 42.82
CA ASN A 2 -49.06 -21.47 42.38
C ASN A 2 -47.89 -20.47 42.49
N ALA A 3 -47.07 -20.62 43.52
CA ALA A 3 -45.83 -19.88 43.65
C ALA A 3 -44.87 -20.30 42.52
N ARG A 4 -44.63 -19.40 41.57
CA ARG A 4 -43.57 -19.57 40.56
C ARG A 4 -42.24 -19.55 41.30
N ARG A 5 -41.48 -20.64 41.27
CA ARG A 5 -40.11 -20.68 41.78
C ARG A 5 -39.25 -19.87 40.82
N SER A 6 -38.82 -18.68 41.24
CA SER A 6 -37.79 -17.90 40.56
C SER A 6 -36.44 -18.58 40.84
N GLY A 7 -35.99 -19.45 39.94
CA GLY A 7 -34.62 -19.97 39.98
C GLY A 7 -33.64 -18.83 39.69
N GLY A 8 -32.89 -18.40 40.71
CA GLY A 8 -31.80 -17.44 40.53
C GLY A 8 -30.62 -18.11 39.83
N PHE A 9 -29.92 -17.36 38.98
CA PHE A 9 -28.71 -17.81 38.30
C PHE A 9 -27.58 -17.99 39.33
N THR A 10 -26.93 -19.15 39.34
CA THR A 10 -25.86 -19.43 40.29
C THR A 10 -24.51 -18.90 39.80
N ILE A 11 -23.62 -18.53 40.72
CA ILE A 11 -22.25 -18.09 40.38
C ILE A 11 -21.48 -19.21 39.66
N ILE A 12 -21.74 -20.48 40.01
CA ILE A 12 -21.07 -21.61 39.37
C ILE A 12 -21.55 -21.82 37.92
N GLU A 13 -22.83 -21.59 37.63
CA GLU A 13 -23.34 -21.59 36.25
C GLU A 13 -22.68 -20.47 35.42
N LEU A 14 -22.55 -19.27 35.97
CA LEU A 14 -21.81 -18.18 35.30
C LEU A 14 -20.36 -18.56 35.04
N ALA A 15 -19.69 -19.13 36.05
CA ALA A 15 -18.28 -19.47 35.99
C ALA A 15 -17.98 -20.51 34.91
N LEU A 16 -18.83 -21.55 34.78
CA LEU A 16 -18.66 -22.58 33.76
C LEU A 16 -18.88 -21.99 32.35
N VAL A 17 -19.88 -21.13 32.17
CA VAL A 17 -20.13 -20.45 30.89
C VAL A 17 -18.93 -19.58 30.49
N CYS A 18 -18.41 -18.78 31.42
CA CYS A 18 -17.22 -17.97 31.18
C CYS A 18 -15.99 -18.82 30.85
N ALA A 19 -15.79 -19.96 31.52
CA ALA A 19 -14.69 -20.87 31.25
C ALA A 19 -14.73 -21.43 29.82
N ILE A 20 -15.91 -21.82 29.33
CA ILE A 20 -16.06 -22.32 27.95
C ILE A 20 -15.84 -21.19 26.92
N LEU A 21 -16.35 -19.98 27.18
CA LEU A 21 -16.13 -18.83 26.28
C LEU A 21 -14.64 -18.47 26.17
N LEU A 22 -13.89 -18.52 27.28
CA LEU A 22 -12.45 -18.28 27.26
C LEU A 22 -11.68 -19.36 26.47
N LEU A 23 -12.09 -20.63 26.57
CA LEU A 23 -11.49 -21.72 25.80
C LEU A 23 -11.71 -21.52 24.29
N LEU A 24 -12.93 -21.20 23.86
CA LEU A 24 -13.23 -20.94 22.45
C LEU A 24 -12.48 -19.71 21.94
N THR A 25 -12.41 -18.66 22.75
CA THR A 25 -11.73 -17.40 22.43
C THR A 25 -10.22 -17.61 22.27
N ALA A 26 -9.59 -18.44 23.12
CA ALA A 26 -8.16 -18.72 23.04
C ALA A 26 -7.74 -19.34 21.70
N ILE A 27 -8.59 -20.18 21.09
CA ILE A 27 -8.33 -20.82 19.79
C ILE A 27 -8.72 -19.87 18.64
N SER A 28 -9.83 -19.14 18.80
CA SER A 28 -10.38 -18.29 17.74
C SER A 28 -9.55 -17.03 17.48
N ILE A 29 -9.05 -16.36 18.52
CA ILE A 29 -8.34 -15.09 18.40
C ILE A 29 -7.13 -15.18 17.44
N PRO A 30 -6.20 -16.14 17.58
CA PRO A 30 -5.05 -16.24 16.67
C PRO A 30 -5.46 -16.45 15.21
N ALA A 31 -6.46 -17.31 14.96
CA ALA A 31 -6.98 -17.58 13.63
C ALA A 31 -7.63 -16.34 13.02
N MET A 32 -8.37 -15.55 13.82
CA MET A 32 -8.97 -14.28 13.37
C MET A 32 -7.92 -13.24 12.99
N TYR A 33 -6.81 -13.16 13.73
CA TYR A 33 -5.71 -12.25 13.39
C TYR A 33 -5.02 -12.63 12.07
N ALA A 34 -4.67 -13.91 11.88
CA ALA A 34 -4.08 -14.39 10.63
C ALA A 34 -5.03 -14.19 9.43
N SER A 35 -6.32 -14.45 9.62
CA SER A 35 -7.36 -14.21 8.62
C SER A 35 -7.44 -12.73 8.21
N ARG A 36 -7.40 -11.81 9.19
CA ARG A 36 -7.36 -10.36 8.91
C ARG A 36 -6.12 -9.95 8.14
N GLN A 37 -4.95 -10.49 8.49
CA GLN A 37 -3.71 -10.19 7.80
C GLN A 37 -3.74 -10.65 6.34
N SER A 38 -4.16 -11.88 6.08
CA SER A 38 -4.35 -12.41 4.73
C SER A 38 -5.37 -11.60 3.93
N ALA A 39 -6.47 -11.15 4.57
CA ALA A 39 -7.45 -10.29 3.93
C ALA A 39 -6.86 -8.91 3.55
N ASN A 40 -6.01 -8.34 4.40
CA ASN A 40 -5.33 -7.07 4.11
C ASN A 40 -4.34 -7.22 2.94
N GLU A 41 -3.59 -8.33 2.89
CA GLU A 41 -2.69 -8.69 1.78
C GLU A 41 -3.45 -8.85 0.46
N ALA A 42 -4.57 -9.57 0.49
CA ALA A 42 -5.45 -9.74 -0.67
C ALA A 42 -6.01 -8.40 -1.16
N LEU A 43 -6.35 -7.49 -0.24
CA LEU A 43 -6.83 -6.15 -0.56
C LEU A 43 -5.73 -5.28 -1.18
N ALA A 44 -4.48 -5.39 -0.71
CA ALA A 44 -3.35 -4.68 -1.31
C ALA A 44 -3.14 -5.13 -2.77
N ALA A 45 -3.14 -6.44 -3.02
CA ALA A 45 -3.05 -6.99 -4.36
C ALA A 45 -4.24 -6.59 -5.24
N SER A 46 -5.49 -6.65 -4.73
CA SER A 46 -6.66 -6.23 -5.52
C SER A 46 -6.65 -4.73 -5.83
N THR A 47 -6.15 -3.89 -4.92
CA THR A 47 -6.00 -2.45 -5.15
C THR A 47 -5.03 -2.19 -6.29
N LEU A 48 -3.88 -2.88 -6.34
CA LEU A 48 -2.96 -2.80 -7.47
C LEU A 48 -3.67 -3.23 -8.78
N ARG A 49 -4.41 -4.35 -8.77
CA ARG A 49 -5.19 -4.79 -9.96
C ARG A 49 -6.19 -3.74 -10.44
N THR A 50 -6.75 -2.92 -9.54
CA THR A 50 -7.64 -1.81 -9.90
C THR A 50 -6.86 -0.64 -10.53
N ILE A 51 -5.63 -0.37 -10.10
CA ILE A 51 -4.80 0.70 -10.65
C ILE A 51 -4.37 0.42 -12.10
N HIS A 52 -4.12 -0.84 -12.47
CA HIS A 52 -3.69 -1.20 -13.84
C HIS A 52 -4.64 -0.74 -14.98
N PRO A 53 -5.96 -1.06 -14.95
CA PRO A 53 -6.88 -0.59 -15.97
C PRO A 53 -7.07 0.93 -15.92
N ILE A 54 -6.92 1.57 -14.75
CA ILE A 54 -6.92 3.03 -14.62
C ILE A 54 -5.75 3.64 -15.39
N GLN A 55 -4.54 3.09 -15.23
CA GLN A 55 -3.36 3.52 -15.99
C GLN A 55 -3.54 3.31 -17.50
N THR A 56 -4.13 2.18 -17.89
CA THR A 56 -4.43 1.91 -19.30
C THR A 56 -5.43 2.92 -19.87
N ALA A 57 -6.49 3.25 -19.11
CA ALA A 57 -7.47 4.26 -19.51
C ALA A 57 -6.86 5.68 -19.53
N PHE A 58 -5.98 5.99 -18.58
CA PHE A 58 -5.23 7.24 -18.52
C PHE A 58 -4.47 7.49 -19.82
N ARG A 59 -3.65 6.50 -20.22
CA ARG A 59 -2.88 6.52 -21.47
C ARG A 59 -3.74 6.58 -22.72
N GLN A 60 -4.76 5.72 -22.80
CA GLN A 60 -5.60 5.62 -24.01
C GLN A 60 -6.46 6.85 -24.22
N GLY A 61 -6.89 7.48 -23.13
CA GLY A 61 -7.78 8.63 -23.14
C GLY A 61 -7.08 9.98 -23.18
N ASP A 62 -5.74 10.02 -22.99
CA ASP A 62 -4.99 11.27 -22.79
C ASP A 62 -5.74 12.16 -21.77
N LEU A 63 -5.94 11.60 -20.56
CA LEU A 63 -6.92 12.15 -19.61
C LEU A 63 -6.50 13.50 -19.02
N ASP A 64 -5.21 13.79 -19.01
CA ASP A 64 -4.61 15.09 -18.70
C ASP A 64 -4.58 16.04 -19.93
N ARG A 65 -4.79 15.52 -21.13
CA ARG A 65 -4.86 16.25 -22.42
C ARG A 65 -3.59 17.02 -22.74
N ASN A 66 -2.43 16.44 -22.41
CA ASN A 66 -1.14 16.97 -22.79
C ASN A 66 -0.80 16.65 -24.27
N GLY A 67 -1.65 15.89 -24.96
CA GLY A 67 -1.46 15.49 -26.36
C GLY A 67 -0.54 14.29 -26.54
N GLN A 68 -0.22 13.59 -25.45
CA GLN A 68 0.66 12.42 -25.41
C GLN A 68 -0.05 11.24 -24.73
N ALA A 69 0.22 10.05 -25.26
CA ALA A 69 -0.32 8.82 -24.70
C ALA A 69 0.72 8.20 -23.77
N ASP A 70 0.71 8.62 -22.51
CA ASP A 70 1.63 8.18 -21.46
C ASP A 70 0.92 7.63 -20.21
N PHE A 71 1.70 7.05 -19.31
CA PHE A 71 1.23 6.56 -18.02
C PHE A 71 1.58 7.55 -16.92
N TRP A 72 0.69 7.65 -15.93
CA TRP A 72 0.94 8.43 -14.72
C TRP A 72 1.90 7.67 -13.79
N THR A 73 3.04 8.26 -13.46
CA THR A 73 4.09 7.59 -12.66
C THR A 73 4.54 8.38 -11.45
N LEU A 74 3.95 9.56 -11.18
CA LEU A 74 4.37 10.39 -10.04
C LEU A 74 4.16 9.68 -8.70
N ASP A 75 2.92 9.29 -8.42
CA ASP A 75 2.45 8.79 -7.14
C ASP A 75 1.06 8.13 -7.31
N VAL A 76 0.56 7.41 -6.30
CA VAL A 76 -0.80 6.84 -6.34
C VAL A 76 -1.84 7.91 -5.98
N GLY A 77 -1.49 8.83 -5.08
CA GLY A 77 -2.35 9.93 -4.66
C GLY A 77 -2.74 10.87 -5.79
N GLY A 78 -1.88 11.05 -6.79
CA GLY A 78 -2.12 11.88 -7.97
C GLY A 78 -3.20 11.33 -8.88
N LEU A 79 -3.40 10.01 -8.97
CA LEU A 79 -4.52 9.45 -9.74
C LEU A 79 -5.89 9.93 -9.27
N HIS A 80 -6.00 10.37 -8.01
CA HIS A 80 -7.21 10.99 -7.48
C HIS A 80 -7.22 12.50 -7.67
N ARG A 81 -6.06 13.14 -7.51
CA ARG A 81 -5.90 14.60 -7.39
C ARG A 81 -5.53 15.30 -8.69
N LEU A 82 -5.12 14.57 -9.71
CA LEU A 82 -4.74 15.12 -11.01
C LEU A 82 -5.90 15.91 -11.57
N LEU A 83 -5.63 17.17 -11.90
CA LEU A 83 -6.61 18.10 -12.41
C LEU A 83 -6.78 17.86 -13.90
N GLY A 84 -8.02 17.70 -14.33
CA GLY A 84 -8.37 17.69 -15.73
C GLY A 84 -8.31 19.09 -16.34
N PRO A 85 -8.61 19.20 -17.65
CA PRO A 85 -8.60 20.47 -18.39
C PRO A 85 -9.57 21.53 -17.86
N ASP A 86 -10.62 21.09 -17.16
CA ASP A 86 -11.62 21.94 -16.51
C ASP A 86 -11.17 22.42 -15.11
N GLY A 87 -9.98 22.03 -14.67
CA GLY A 87 -9.44 22.32 -13.34
C GLY A 87 -10.08 21.49 -12.22
N ALA A 88 -10.93 20.51 -12.55
CA ALA A 88 -11.51 19.59 -11.57
C ALA A 88 -10.65 18.34 -11.42
N PRO A 89 -10.55 17.73 -10.22
CA PRO A 89 -9.83 16.47 -10.05
C PRO A 89 -10.48 15.34 -10.84
N LEU A 90 -9.67 14.52 -11.51
CA LEU A 90 -10.12 13.38 -12.31
C LEU A 90 -10.67 12.22 -11.46
N ASN A 91 -10.30 12.13 -10.18
CA ASN A 91 -10.82 11.15 -9.22
C ASN A 91 -10.78 9.69 -9.73
N LEU A 92 -9.71 9.28 -10.40
CA LEU A 92 -9.62 7.97 -11.05
C LEU A 92 -9.55 6.81 -10.05
N VAL A 93 -8.95 7.04 -8.88
CA VAL A 93 -8.97 6.12 -7.73
C VAL A 93 -9.81 6.70 -6.60
N SER A 94 -10.24 5.85 -5.65
CA SER A 94 -10.96 6.33 -4.46
C SER A 94 -10.05 7.15 -3.56
N ALA A 95 -10.65 8.06 -2.78
CA ALA A 95 -9.93 8.87 -1.80
C ALA A 95 -9.16 8.03 -0.76
N GLU A 96 -9.65 6.83 -0.43
CA GLU A 96 -8.97 5.92 0.50
C GLU A 96 -7.68 5.33 -0.10
N ILE A 97 -7.70 4.97 -1.39
CA ILE A 97 -6.51 4.48 -2.09
C ILE A 97 -5.50 5.62 -2.25
N ALA A 98 -5.96 6.82 -2.57
CA ALA A 98 -5.13 8.01 -2.67
C ALA A 98 -4.47 8.38 -1.34
N ALA A 99 -5.22 8.30 -0.23
CA ALA A 99 -4.69 8.54 1.11
C ALA A 99 -3.64 7.50 1.54
N ALA A 100 -3.67 6.30 0.96
CA ALA A 100 -2.67 5.27 1.25
C ALA A 100 -1.32 5.50 0.58
N ASP A 101 -1.21 6.54 -0.24
CA ASP A 101 0.07 7.08 -0.66
C ASP A 101 0.84 7.64 0.55
N ALA A 102 2.05 7.14 0.78
CA ALA A 102 2.88 7.57 1.90
C ALA A 102 3.62 8.90 1.64
N CYS A 103 3.73 9.34 0.39
CA CYS A 103 4.46 10.55 0.02
C CYS A 103 3.85 11.12 -1.26
N PRO A 104 2.69 11.81 -1.16
CA PRO A 104 2.05 12.36 -2.33
C PRO A 104 2.93 13.40 -3.00
N GLY A 105 2.94 13.40 -4.32
CA GLY A 105 3.51 14.47 -5.11
C GLY A 105 2.71 15.77 -4.91
N THR A 106 3.40 16.89 -4.99
CA THR A 106 2.81 18.23 -4.92
C THR A 106 3.25 19.07 -6.11
N GLY A 107 2.32 19.83 -6.69
CA GLY A 107 2.59 21.05 -7.47
C GLY A 107 1.58 21.25 -8.61
N PRO A 108 1.91 22.00 -9.69
CA PRO A 108 0.94 22.38 -10.72
C PRO A 108 0.26 21.16 -11.33
N GLY A 109 -1.04 21.28 -11.57
CA GLY A 109 -1.88 20.20 -12.10
C GLY A 109 -2.37 19.20 -11.04
N LEU A 110 -2.04 19.37 -9.76
CA LEU A 110 -2.56 18.52 -8.68
C LEU A 110 -3.42 19.32 -7.69
N ALA A 111 -4.60 18.80 -7.38
CA ALA A 111 -5.37 19.24 -6.24
C ALA A 111 -4.58 19.06 -4.94
N PRO A 112 -4.86 19.88 -3.90
CA PRO A 112 -4.21 19.75 -2.59
C PRO A 112 -4.30 18.32 -2.05
N GLY A 113 -3.19 17.87 -1.45
CA GLY A 113 -3.14 16.58 -0.76
C GLY A 113 -4.08 16.53 0.45
N GLY A 114 -4.60 15.34 0.74
CA GLY A 114 -5.32 15.04 1.98
C GLY A 114 -4.43 14.36 3.01
N GLU A 115 -5.02 13.89 4.10
CA GLU A 115 -4.30 13.10 5.11
C GLU A 115 -3.80 11.76 4.56
N HIS A 116 -2.61 11.34 4.99
CA HIS A 116 -2.02 10.06 4.64
C HIS A 116 -2.36 8.99 5.66
N ARG A 117 -2.92 7.88 5.19
CA ARG A 117 -3.29 6.75 6.03
C ARG A 117 -3.23 5.45 5.26
N ALA A 118 -2.60 4.45 5.86
CA ALA A 118 -2.53 3.11 5.31
C ALA A 118 -3.92 2.53 5.01
N LEU A 119 -4.10 1.99 3.81
CA LEU A 119 -5.28 1.23 3.44
C LEU A 119 -5.17 -0.17 4.06
N ARG A 120 -5.91 -0.39 5.16
CA ARG A 120 -5.92 -1.67 5.88
C ARG A 120 -4.50 -2.17 6.24
N GLY A 121 -3.65 -1.23 6.65
CA GLY A 121 -2.27 -1.54 7.06
C GLY A 121 -1.26 -1.62 5.91
N TYR A 122 -1.64 -1.21 4.69
CA TYR A 122 -0.73 -1.11 3.55
C TYR A 122 -0.62 0.33 3.03
N HIS A 123 0.57 0.72 2.61
CA HIS A 123 0.85 1.92 1.84
C HIS A 123 1.18 1.57 0.40
N PHE A 124 0.95 2.52 -0.50
CA PHE A 124 1.28 2.40 -1.92
C PHE A 124 2.24 3.50 -2.34
N ARG A 125 3.06 3.21 -3.34
CA ARG A 125 3.98 4.18 -3.92
C ARG A 125 4.31 3.83 -5.37
N SER A 126 4.61 4.84 -6.16
CA SER A 126 5.22 4.70 -7.48
C SER A 126 6.68 4.23 -7.36
N MET A 127 7.15 3.56 -8.40
CA MET A 127 8.53 3.08 -8.51
C MET A 127 9.32 4.02 -9.42
N LEU A 128 10.57 4.30 -9.08
CA LEU A 128 11.41 5.18 -9.91
C LEU A 128 12.17 4.38 -10.97
N LEU A 129 12.64 3.18 -10.60
CA LEU A 129 13.44 2.32 -11.46
C LEU A 129 12.98 0.87 -11.43
N ASP A 130 13.15 0.21 -12.58
CA ASP A 130 12.95 -1.22 -12.71
C ASP A 130 14.17 -2.04 -12.25
N ARG A 131 14.11 -3.37 -12.36
CA ARG A 131 15.19 -4.27 -11.90
C ARG A 131 16.48 -4.06 -12.70
N ALA A 132 16.37 -3.65 -13.95
CA ALA A 132 17.51 -3.35 -14.81
C ALA A 132 18.08 -1.93 -14.58
N GLY A 133 17.51 -1.15 -13.64
CA GLY A 133 17.89 0.23 -13.39
C GLY A 133 17.36 1.22 -14.44
N ARG A 134 16.39 0.82 -15.25
CA ARG A 134 15.73 1.70 -16.24
C ARG A 134 14.65 2.52 -15.55
N ALA A 135 14.55 3.79 -15.91
CA ALA A 135 13.51 4.71 -15.44
C ALA A 135 12.10 4.15 -15.68
N LEU A 136 11.28 4.23 -14.64
CA LEU A 136 9.83 4.10 -14.64
C LEU A 136 9.17 5.45 -14.40
N GLN A 137 9.96 6.43 -13.98
CA GLN A 137 9.53 7.79 -13.74
C GLN A 137 10.45 8.70 -14.54
N VAL A 138 9.90 9.40 -15.53
CA VAL A 138 10.63 10.44 -16.27
C VAL A 138 9.89 11.75 -16.10
N ASP A 139 10.63 12.86 -16.18
CA ASP A 139 9.97 14.17 -16.20
C ASP A 139 9.13 14.24 -17.47
N GLY A 140 7.90 14.72 -17.32
CA GLY A 140 6.99 14.90 -18.43
C GLY A 140 7.62 15.77 -19.53
N PRO A 141 7.13 15.63 -20.76
CA PRO A 141 7.61 16.38 -21.93
C PRO A 141 7.47 17.91 -21.76
N ASP A 142 6.53 18.35 -20.93
CA ASP A 142 6.27 19.76 -20.63
C ASP A 142 6.79 20.13 -19.25
N ALA A 143 7.66 21.14 -19.20
CA ALA A 143 8.30 21.63 -17.96
C ALA A 143 7.32 22.23 -16.94
N ASP A 144 6.08 22.53 -17.34
CA ASP A 144 4.99 23.04 -16.48
C ASP A 144 4.12 21.93 -15.89
N THR A 145 4.25 20.69 -16.37
CA THR A 145 3.52 19.53 -15.86
C THR A 145 4.48 18.80 -14.93
N LEU A 146 4.29 18.92 -13.60
CA LEU A 146 5.00 18.06 -12.64
C LEU A 146 4.60 16.57 -12.75
N ALA A 147 3.87 16.22 -13.80
CA ALA A 147 3.51 14.87 -14.12
C ALA A 147 4.77 14.15 -14.56
N ARG A 148 5.33 13.45 -13.59
CA ARG A 148 6.23 12.38 -13.88
C ARG A 148 5.41 11.31 -14.61
N GLU A 149 5.50 11.34 -15.92
CA GLU A 149 4.80 10.46 -16.84
C GLU A 149 5.81 9.57 -17.53
N HIS A 150 5.37 8.46 -18.10
CA HIS A 150 6.27 7.64 -18.92
C HIS A 150 5.50 7.03 -20.08
N PRO A 151 6.00 7.12 -21.33
CA PRO A 151 5.26 6.72 -22.51
C PRO A 151 4.84 5.25 -22.49
N ASP A 152 5.73 4.34 -22.06
CA ASP A 152 5.48 2.90 -22.18
C ASP A 152 5.52 2.08 -20.88
N ARG A 153 5.81 2.70 -19.73
CA ARG A 153 6.20 1.95 -18.53
C ARG A 153 5.65 2.60 -17.29
N PHE A 154 5.33 1.79 -16.29
CA PHE A 154 5.03 2.28 -14.95
C PHE A 154 5.27 1.14 -13.95
N GLY A 155 5.41 1.51 -12.69
CA GLY A 155 5.50 0.52 -11.62
C GLY A 155 4.88 1.06 -10.34
N PHE A 156 4.10 0.22 -9.68
CA PHE A 156 3.54 0.51 -8.37
C PHE A 156 3.88 -0.58 -7.39
N THR A 157 4.19 -0.19 -6.16
CA THR A 157 4.46 -1.10 -5.06
C THR A 157 3.46 -0.88 -3.92
N ALA A 158 3.06 -1.96 -3.27
CA ALA A 158 2.32 -1.95 -2.02
C ALA A 158 3.13 -2.61 -0.92
N TYR A 159 3.16 -2.01 0.27
CA TYR A 159 3.99 -2.47 1.38
C TYR A 159 3.31 -2.23 2.73
N PRO A 160 3.62 -3.04 3.75
CA PRO A 160 2.97 -2.94 5.04
C PRO A 160 3.39 -1.64 5.74
N ALA A 161 2.42 -0.97 6.37
CA ALA A 161 2.64 0.24 7.15
C ALA A 161 3.43 0.00 8.44
N VAL A 162 3.35 -1.23 8.97
CA VAL A 162 4.12 -1.66 10.14
C VAL A 162 4.96 -2.85 9.75
N TRP A 163 6.26 -2.73 9.98
CA TRP A 163 7.21 -3.80 9.74
C TRP A 163 7.46 -4.61 11.01
N ASP A 164 6.81 -5.76 11.14
CA ASP A 164 7.03 -6.65 12.28
C ASP A 164 7.93 -7.82 11.87
N SER A 165 9.21 -7.71 12.20
CA SER A 165 10.22 -8.74 11.95
C SER A 165 9.99 -10.02 12.77
N SER A 166 9.19 -9.96 13.84
CA SER A 166 8.94 -11.08 14.75
C SER A 166 7.67 -11.87 14.42
N ARG A 167 6.76 -11.32 13.60
CA ARG A 167 5.43 -11.88 13.36
C ARG A 167 5.17 -12.40 11.94
N GLY A 168 6.20 -12.51 11.10
CA GLY A 168 6.10 -13.27 9.85
C GLY A 168 4.98 -12.77 8.92
N GLY A 169 5.11 -11.58 8.34
CA GLY A 169 4.03 -11.10 7.46
C GLY A 169 4.25 -9.76 6.78
N ALA A 170 5.50 -9.44 6.43
CA ALA A 170 5.82 -8.27 5.64
C ALA A 170 5.79 -8.64 4.14
N TRP A 171 4.60 -8.91 3.62
CA TRP A 171 4.42 -9.16 2.19
C TRP A 171 4.46 -7.86 1.42
N VAL A 172 5.21 -7.85 0.33
CA VAL A 172 5.33 -6.70 -0.57
C VAL A 172 4.82 -7.12 -1.92
N PHE A 173 4.05 -6.24 -2.54
CA PHE A 173 3.44 -6.48 -3.84
C PHE A 173 3.94 -5.44 -4.81
N ILE A 174 4.20 -5.87 -6.04
CA ILE A 174 4.68 -5.02 -7.12
C ILE A 174 3.88 -5.33 -8.35
N MET A 175 3.48 -4.28 -9.04
CA MET A 175 2.78 -4.38 -10.30
C MET A 175 3.47 -3.50 -11.32
N MET A 176 3.67 -4.05 -12.50
CA MET A 176 4.31 -3.38 -13.64
C MET A 176 3.30 -3.17 -14.77
N GLU A 177 3.79 -2.67 -15.91
CA GLU A 177 3.00 -2.40 -17.11
C GLU A 177 2.31 -3.63 -17.71
N ASP A 178 2.77 -4.84 -17.40
CA ASP A 178 2.19 -6.10 -17.85
C ASP A 178 0.93 -6.51 -17.07
N GLY A 179 0.58 -5.76 -16.01
CA GLY A 179 -0.54 -6.07 -15.12
C GLY A 179 -0.30 -7.27 -14.21
N GLN A 180 0.87 -7.89 -14.29
CA GLN A 180 1.25 -9.00 -13.44
C GLN A 180 1.66 -8.47 -12.06
N ILE A 181 1.11 -9.09 -11.02
CA ILE A 181 1.47 -8.76 -9.65
C ILE A 181 2.47 -9.78 -9.14
N TRP A 182 3.61 -9.27 -8.70
CA TRP A 182 4.67 -10.01 -8.06
C TRP A 182 4.60 -9.77 -6.55
N THR A 183 4.72 -10.83 -5.76
CA THR A 183 4.76 -10.76 -4.31
C THR A 183 6.02 -11.39 -3.75
N ARG A 184 6.42 -10.89 -2.58
CA ARG A 184 7.47 -11.51 -1.78
C ARG A 184 7.26 -11.24 -0.31
N ASN A 185 7.49 -12.27 0.50
CA ASN A 185 7.58 -12.13 1.94
C ASN A 185 8.98 -11.64 2.32
N LEU A 186 9.05 -10.52 3.03
CA LEU A 186 10.28 -9.93 3.53
C LEU A 186 10.40 -10.00 5.07
N SER A 187 9.58 -10.82 5.72
CA SER A 187 9.67 -11.07 7.15
C SER A 187 11.03 -11.65 7.56
N GLY A 188 11.54 -11.23 8.72
CA GLY A 188 12.85 -11.63 9.25
C GLY A 188 14.01 -10.67 8.91
N ARG A 189 13.83 -9.71 8.00
CA ARG A 189 14.79 -8.62 7.77
C ARG A 189 14.26 -7.38 8.49
N GLY A 190 14.67 -7.14 9.74
CA GLY A 190 14.28 -5.92 10.46
C GLY A 190 14.74 -4.66 9.70
N PRO A 191 14.20 -3.48 10.02
CA PRO A 191 14.68 -2.19 9.49
C PRO A 191 16.08 -1.79 10.00
N GLY A 192 16.96 -2.75 10.31
CA GLY A 192 18.19 -2.52 11.07
C GLY A 192 19.25 -3.62 10.99
N GLY A 193 19.41 -4.28 9.85
CA GLY A 193 20.70 -4.93 9.56
C GLY A 193 21.72 -3.83 9.27
N ALA A 194 22.71 -3.64 10.15
CA ALA A 194 23.70 -2.54 10.14
C ALA A 194 24.03 -2.02 8.73
N GLY A 195 23.53 -0.82 8.42
CA GLY A 195 24.08 0.01 7.34
C GLY A 195 25.35 0.73 7.83
N PRO A 196 26.25 1.15 6.93
CA PRO A 196 27.45 1.87 7.30
C PRO A 196 27.11 3.15 8.10
N ALA A 197 28.02 3.50 9.01
CA ALA A 197 27.87 4.49 10.07
C ALA A 197 26.97 5.70 9.76
N GLY A 198 25.97 5.96 10.63
CA GLY A 198 25.31 7.27 10.66
C GLY A 198 23.86 7.35 11.17
N THR A 199 23.12 6.25 11.36
CA THR A 199 21.67 6.34 11.60
C THR A 199 21.26 5.96 13.02
N THR A 200 21.38 6.93 13.94
CA THR A 200 20.57 6.99 15.16
C THR A 200 19.29 7.77 14.88
N GLY A 201 18.15 7.23 15.33
CA GLY A 201 16.88 7.95 15.41
C GLY A 201 16.06 7.91 14.12
N VAL A 202 14.95 7.20 14.15
CA VAL A 202 13.81 7.57 13.28
C VAL A 202 13.13 8.73 13.98
N ALA A 203 13.65 9.93 13.71
CA ALA A 203 12.87 11.13 13.84
C ALA A 203 11.70 11.02 12.85
N VAL A 204 10.51 11.32 13.35
CA VAL A 204 9.39 11.76 12.51
C VAL A 204 9.80 13.13 11.97
N ASP A 205 10.53 13.15 10.87
CA ASP A 205 10.66 14.33 10.03
C ASP A 205 10.32 13.92 8.60
N GLY A 206 9.17 14.37 8.11
CA GLY A 206 8.81 14.29 6.69
C GLY A 206 8.13 13.04 6.15
N GLY A 207 7.71 12.08 6.99
CA GLY A 207 6.77 11.02 6.55
C GLY A 207 7.31 9.92 5.61
N GLN A 208 8.62 9.84 5.35
CA GLN A 208 9.19 8.78 4.52
C GLN A 208 9.57 7.54 5.35
N LEU A 209 8.90 6.41 5.09
CA LEU A 209 9.38 5.09 5.49
C LEU A 209 10.60 4.72 4.63
N THR A 210 11.76 4.57 5.27
CA THR A 210 12.99 4.07 4.67
C THR A 210 12.99 2.55 4.67
N TRP A 211 12.97 1.96 3.48
CA TRP A 211 13.13 0.52 3.24
C TRP A 211 14.47 0.00 3.78
N PRO A 212 14.72 -1.33 3.87
CA PRO A 212 16.06 -1.88 4.04
C PRO A 212 16.84 -1.77 2.71
N GLY A 213 17.04 -0.53 2.29
CA GLY A 213 17.81 0.02 1.17
C GLY A 213 18.12 1.49 1.54
N PRO A 214 19.08 2.16 0.91
CA PRO A 214 19.39 3.56 1.25
C PRO A 214 18.12 4.41 1.29
N ALA A 215 18.07 5.33 2.26
CA ALA A 215 16.89 6.12 2.57
C ALA A 215 16.23 6.68 1.30
N GLY A 216 15.00 6.21 0.99
CA GLY A 216 14.18 6.76 -0.08
C GLY A 216 13.91 5.86 -1.29
N SER A 217 14.43 4.64 -1.40
CA SER A 217 14.23 3.84 -2.62
C SER A 217 12.98 2.96 -2.64
N THR A 218 12.21 3.08 -3.71
CA THR A 218 11.13 2.17 -4.13
C THR A 218 11.53 1.38 -5.39
N ASP A 219 12.82 1.26 -5.64
CA ASP A 219 13.36 0.76 -6.90
C ASP A 219 13.49 -0.76 -6.91
N LEU A 220 13.03 -1.41 -7.98
CA LEU A 220 13.20 -2.85 -8.17
C LEU A 220 14.68 -3.29 -8.10
N LYS A 221 15.62 -2.42 -8.52
CA LYS A 221 17.07 -2.69 -8.47
C LYS A 221 17.61 -2.80 -7.03
N GLU A 222 16.97 -2.12 -6.09
CA GLU A 222 17.39 -2.05 -4.69
C GLU A 222 16.68 -3.10 -3.83
N LEU A 223 15.64 -3.73 -4.39
CA LEU A 223 14.99 -4.85 -3.74
C LEU A 223 15.95 -6.05 -3.64
N PRO A 224 15.88 -6.81 -2.54
CA PRO A 224 16.77 -7.95 -2.33
C PRO A 224 16.73 -8.91 -3.51
N SER A 225 17.87 -9.46 -3.93
CA SER A 225 17.89 -10.60 -4.84
C SER A 225 17.21 -11.81 -4.17
N GLY A 226 16.36 -12.53 -4.91
CA GLY A 226 15.60 -13.68 -4.41
C GLY A 226 14.32 -13.94 -5.21
N PRO A 227 13.65 -15.09 -5.01
CA PRO A 227 12.52 -15.49 -5.83
C PRO A 227 11.30 -14.60 -5.52
N TRP A 228 10.79 -13.96 -6.56
CA TRP A 228 9.49 -13.28 -6.54
C TRP A 228 8.44 -14.26 -7.05
N GLN A 229 7.27 -14.26 -6.44
CA GLN A 229 6.16 -15.14 -6.80
C GLN A 229 5.07 -14.35 -7.50
N ILE A 230 4.41 -14.95 -8.48
CA ILE A 230 3.27 -14.34 -9.16
C ILE A 230 2.04 -14.51 -8.27
N VAL A 231 1.28 -13.43 -8.07
CA VAL A 231 -0.03 -13.49 -7.43
C VAL A 231 -1.07 -13.85 -8.47
N HIS A 232 -1.59 -15.08 -8.38
CA HIS A 232 -2.69 -15.55 -9.22
C HIS A 232 -4.02 -14.87 -8.88
#